data_AF-A0A165VRN7-F1
#
_entry.id   AF-A0A165VRN7-F1
#
_cell.length_a   1.000
_cell.length_b   1.000
_cell.length_c   1.000
_cell.angle_alpha   90.00
_cell.angle_beta   90.00
_cell.angle_gamma   90.00
#
_symmetry.space_group_name_H-M   'P 1'
#
loop_
_entity.id
_entity.type
_entity.pdbx_description
1 polymer ?
#
loop_
_entity_poly.entity_id
_entity_poly.type
_entity_poly.pdbx_seq_one_letter_code
_entity_poly.pdbx_strand_id
1 'polypeptide(L)'
;MTSQREKHVRITPRLSETLEQEMLKACRKIAETHGLEVEQGGKRLKSRGDAFEMALRVKVPVAEGQDEDLDKELFELLCSRYGLKKENYDQIFSDGEEHFRITGLDTRRPKYPITAARISDGRSFKFSPEQVRVLLQSTTKVP
;
A
#
# COMPACT_ATOMS: atom_id res chain seq x y z
N MET A 1 -14.29 39.77 -27.62
CA MET A 1 -13.80 38.67 -26.75
C MET A 1 -13.47 37.50 -27.65
N THR A 2 -12.18 37.33 -27.96
CA THR A 2 -11.72 36.32 -28.92
C THR A 2 -11.67 34.97 -28.22
N SER A 3 -12.62 34.08 -28.54
CA SER A 3 -12.63 32.69 -28.08
C SER A 3 -11.36 32.00 -28.59
N GLN A 4 -10.38 31.75 -27.71
CA GLN A 4 -9.30 30.82 -28.01
C GLN A 4 -9.95 29.46 -28.29
N ARG A 5 -9.93 29.02 -29.55
CA ARG A 5 -10.24 27.62 -29.86
C ARG A 5 -9.13 26.79 -29.23
N GLU A 6 -9.45 26.08 -28.15
CA GLU A 6 -8.57 25.06 -27.58
C GLU A 6 -8.18 24.11 -28.71
N LYS A 7 -6.88 24.08 -29.03
CA LYS A 7 -6.33 23.10 -29.97
C LYS A 7 -6.47 21.73 -29.31
N HIS A 8 -7.56 21.05 -29.61
CA HIS A 8 -7.75 19.66 -29.24
C HIS A 8 -6.79 18.82 -30.09
N VAL A 9 -5.62 18.51 -29.54
CA VAL A 9 -4.64 17.63 -30.17
C VAL A 9 -5.12 16.20 -29.97
N ARG A 10 -5.42 15.50 -31.08
CA ARG A 10 -5.73 14.07 -31.03
C ARG A 10 -4.48 13.30 -30.65
N ILE A 11 -4.60 12.40 -29.69
CA ILE A 11 -3.53 11.49 -29.29
C ILE A 11 -3.41 10.42 -30.39
N THR A 12 -2.46 10.63 -31.29
CA THR A 12 -2.08 9.64 -32.31
C THR A 12 -1.21 8.55 -31.68
N PRO A 13 -1.10 7.36 -32.31
CA PRO A 13 -0.18 6.33 -31.84
C PRO A 13 1.24 6.85 -31.64
N ARG A 14 1.78 7.60 -32.61
CA ARG A 14 3.11 8.22 -32.53
C ARG A 14 3.24 9.20 -31.36
N LEU A 15 2.25 10.09 -31.17
CA LEU A 15 2.28 11.02 -30.04
C LEU A 15 2.22 10.27 -28.71
N SER A 16 1.42 9.20 -28.62
CA SER A 16 1.33 8.38 -27.41
C SER A 16 2.65 7.68 -27.06
N GLU A 17 3.43 7.24 -28.06
CA GLU A 17 4.76 6.65 -27.86
C GLU A 17 5.76 7.70 -27.39
N THR A 18 5.75 8.90 -27.98
CA THR A 18 6.62 10.00 -27.54
C THR A 18 6.32 10.40 -26.09
N LEU A 19 5.05 10.62 -25.76
CA LEU A 19 4.64 10.99 -24.39
C LEU A 19 5.00 9.89 -23.38
N GLU A 20 4.83 8.63 -23.75
CA GLU A 20 5.22 7.50 -22.93
C GLU A 20 6.71 7.47 -22.61
N GLN A 21 7.58 7.65 -23.61
CA GLN A 21 9.02 7.67 -23.40
C GLN A 21 9.45 8.84 -22.51
N GLU A 22 8.89 10.03 -22.74
CA GLU A 22 9.18 11.22 -21.94
C GLU A 22 8.72 11.07 -20.49
N MET A 23 7.49 10.58 -20.29
CA MET A 23 6.94 10.32 -18.95
C MET A 23 7.75 9.24 -18.23
N LEU A 24 8.08 8.13 -18.88
CA LEU A 24 8.88 7.06 -18.29
C LEU A 24 10.27 7.56 -17.86
N LYS A 25 10.92 8.38 -18.70
CA LYS A 25 12.20 9.01 -18.37
C LYS A 25 12.09 9.93 -17.15
N ALA A 26 11.03 10.75 -17.08
CA ALA A 26 10.79 11.62 -15.93
C ALA A 26 10.53 10.81 -14.65
N CYS A 27 9.70 9.77 -14.72
CA CYS A 27 9.40 8.91 -13.58
C CYS A 27 10.63 8.17 -13.07
N ARG A 28 11.50 7.65 -13.95
CA ARG A 28 12.77 7.03 -13.55
C ARG A 28 13.67 8.00 -12.79
N LYS A 29 13.84 9.22 -13.30
CA LYS A 29 14.62 10.25 -12.62
C LYS A 29 14.10 10.54 -11.20
N ILE A 30 12.78 10.59 -11.01
CA ILE A 30 12.19 10.79 -9.68
C ILE A 30 12.46 9.56 -8.80
N ALA A 31 12.21 8.36 -9.29
CA ALA A 31 12.38 7.14 -8.51
C ALA A 31 13.83 6.91 -8.06
N GLU A 32 14.82 7.18 -8.92
CA GLU A 32 16.24 7.10 -8.59
C GLU A 32 16.61 7.98 -7.39
N THR A 33 16.01 9.17 -7.25
CA THR A 33 16.25 10.05 -6.08
C THR A 33 15.79 9.47 -4.75
N HIS A 34 14.92 8.46 -4.80
CA HIS A 34 14.40 7.74 -3.64
C HIS A 34 14.95 6.30 -3.56
N GLY A 35 15.95 5.94 -4.37
CA GLY A 35 16.50 4.58 -4.41
C GLY A 35 15.52 3.53 -4.96
N LEU A 36 14.57 3.96 -5.81
CA LEU A 36 13.55 3.10 -6.40
C LEU A 36 13.80 2.89 -7.91
N GLU A 37 13.27 1.79 -8.45
CA GLU A 37 13.27 1.50 -9.88
C GLU A 37 11.85 1.62 -10.46
N VAL A 38 11.74 2.12 -11.70
CA VAL A 38 10.47 2.22 -12.43
C VAL A 38 10.52 1.40 -13.71
N GLU A 39 9.59 0.47 -13.81
CA GLU A 39 9.30 -0.33 -14.99
C GLU A 39 7.96 0.05 -15.60
N GLN A 40 7.81 -0.16 -16.90
CA GLN A 40 6.53 -0.05 -17.55
C GLN A 40 5.74 -1.36 -17.39
N GLY A 41 4.53 -1.27 -16.82
CA GLY A 41 3.65 -2.42 -16.56
C GLY A 41 2.65 -2.72 -17.68
N GLY A 42 2.37 -1.75 -18.57
CA GLY A 42 1.46 -1.91 -19.70
C GLY A 42 1.00 -0.58 -20.30
N LYS A 43 0.38 -0.64 -21.49
CA LYS A 43 -0.16 0.54 -22.19
C LYS A 43 -1.48 0.19 -22.88
N ARG A 44 -2.44 1.13 -22.84
CA ARG A 44 -3.70 1.06 -23.57
C ARG A 44 -3.99 2.39 -24.25
N LEU A 45 -4.06 2.39 -25.57
CA LEU A 45 -4.50 3.54 -26.36
C LEU A 45 -5.99 3.42 -26.68
N LYS A 46 -6.78 4.47 -26.44
CA LYS A 46 -8.19 4.46 -26.86
C LYS A 46 -8.29 4.74 -28.36
N SER A 47 -9.11 3.96 -29.06
CA SER A 47 -9.28 4.04 -30.53
C SER A 47 -9.73 5.43 -31.02
N ARG A 48 -10.40 6.21 -30.16
CA ARG A 48 -10.85 7.58 -30.45
C ARG A 48 -9.72 8.61 -30.40
N GLY A 49 -8.55 8.29 -29.83
CA GLY A 49 -7.42 9.20 -29.70
C GLY A 49 -7.69 10.36 -28.73
N ASP A 50 -8.60 10.16 -27.80
CA ASP A 50 -8.98 11.09 -26.72
C ASP A 50 -8.21 10.82 -25.43
N ALA A 51 -7.73 9.59 -25.22
CA ALA A 51 -6.86 9.25 -24.10
C ALA A 51 -5.91 8.08 -24.43
N PHE A 52 -4.83 8.01 -23.67
CA PHE A 52 -4.02 6.81 -23.52
C PHE A 52 -3.76 6.58 -22.03
N GLU A 53 -3.64 5.32 -21.65
CA GLU A 53 -3.34 4.89 -20.29
C GLU A 53 -2.00 4.15 -20.29
N MET A 54 -1.13 4.46 -19.34
CA MET A 54 0.09 3.69 -19.06
C MET A 54 0.07 3.23 -17.61
N ALA A 55 0.58 2.03 -17.37
CA ALA A 55 0.85 1.55 -16.03
C ALA A 55 2.35 1.64 -15.76
N LEU A 56 2.72 2.22 -14.62
CA LEU A 56 4.09 2.21 -14.11
C LEU A 56 4.14 1.29 -12.88
N ARG A 57 5.18 0.48 -12.80
CA ARG A 57 5.50 -0.33 -11.63
C ARG A 57 6.73 0.27 -10.97
N VAL A 58 6.56 0.73 -9.74
CA VAL A 58 7.67 1.20 -8.89
C VAL A 58 8.09 0.04 -8.00
N LYS A 59 9.39 -0.23 -7.92
CA LYS A 59 9.97 -1.30 -7.11
C LYS A 59 11.09 -0.75 -6.24
N VAL A 60 11.24 -1.33 -5.05
CA VAL A 60 12.50 -1.23 -4.30
C VAL A 60 13.47 -2.23 -4.94
N PRO A 61 14.69 -1.84 -5.33
CA PRO A 61 15.73 -2.79 -5.70
C PRO A 61 15.92 -3.76 -4.52
N VAL A 62 15.92 -5.07 -4.76
CA VAL A 62 15.92 -6.07 -3.69
C VAL A 62 17.11 -5.81 -2.75
N ALA A 63 16.84 -5.26 -1.57
CA ALA A 63 17.75 -5.22 -0.44
C ALA A 63 17.29 -6.31 0.52
N GLU A 64 18.15 -7.30 0.77
CA GLU A 64 17.84 -8.34 1.74
C GLU A 64 17.65 -7.72 3.14
N GLY A 65 16.47 -7.90 3.74
CA GLY A 65 16.25 -7.64 5.17
C GLY A 65 15.47 -6.39 5.59
N GLN A 66 14.65 -5.76 4.72
CA GLN A 66 13.89 -4.53 5.06
C GLN A 66 12.39 -4.69 5.38
N ASP A 67 11.84 -5.90 5.42
CA ASP A 67 10.38 -6.09 5.50
C ASP A 67 9.74 -5.73 6.86
N GLU A 68 10.45 -5.86 7.98
CA GLU A 68 9.87 -5.63 9.32
C GLU A 68 9.51 -4.15 9.60
N ASP A 69 10.24 -3.20 8.99
CA ASP A 69 9.98 -1.76 9.18
C ASP A 69 8.72 -1.32 8.37
N LEU A 70 8.49 -1.95 7.22
CA LEU A 70 7.35 -1.64 6.35
C LEU A 70 6.01 -2.06 6.97
N ASP A 71 5.95 -3.23 7.62
CA ASP A 71 4.72 -3.69 8.28
C ASP A 71 4.30 -2.74 9.41
N LYS A 72 5.28 -2.22 10.15
CA LYS A 72 5.07 -1.20 11.18
C LYS A 72 4.62 0.13 10.61
N GLU A 73 5.33 0.66 9.61
CA GLU A 73 4.95 1.92 8.95
C GLU A 73 3.55 1.85 8.36
N LEU A 74 3.22 0.74 7.69
CA LEU A 74 1.92 0.51 7.09
C LEU A 74 0.82 0.41 8.15
N PHE A 75 1.10 -0.28 9.26
CA PHE A 75 0.20 -0.33 10.39
C PHE A 75 -0.06 1.08 10.94
N GLU A 76 1.00 1.86 11.24
CA GLU A 76 0.87 3.20 11.80
C GLU A 76 0.10 4.17 10.90
N LEU A 77 0.25 4.04 9.57
CA LEU A 77 -0.48 4.83 8.58
C LEU A 77 -1.98 4.52 8.57
N LEU A 78 -2.34 3.26 8.80
CA LEU A 78 -3.69 2.74 8.52
C LEU A 78 -4.50 2.42 9.77
N CYS A 79 -3.88 2.23 10.94
CA CYS A 79 -4.51 1.68 12.15
C CYS A 79 -5.78 2.44 12.56
N SER A 80 -5.77 3.77 12.40
CA SER A 80 -6.91 4.65 12.73
C SER A 80 -8.18 4.30 11.95
N ARG A 81 -8.06 3.87 10.69
CA ARG A 81 -9.19 3.43 9.84
C ARG A 81 -9.89 2.19 10.38
N TYR A 82 -9.18 1.42 11.21
CA TYR A 82 -9.65 0.18 11.82
C TYR A 82 -9.98 0.35 13.31
N GLY A 83 -9.93 1.58 13.82
CA GLY A 83 -10.20 1.90 15.23
C GLY A 83 -9.09 1.46 16.18
N LEU A 84 -7.86 1.33 15.67
CA LEU A 84 -6.65 1.06 16.43
C LEU A 84 -5.79 2.33 16.50
N LYS A 85 -4.88 2.36 17.46
CA LYS A 85 -3.85 3.37 17.64
C LYS A 85 -2.49 2.84 17.21
N LYS A 86 -1.55 3.74 16.93
CA LYS A 86 -0.18 3.38 16.53
C LYS A 86 0.51 2.54 17.60
N GLU A 87 0.25 2.86 18.88
CA GLU A 87 0.79 2.15 20.04
C GLU A 87 0.23 0.73 20.19
N ASN A 88 -0.79 0.35 19.40
CA ASN A 88 -1.25 -1.03 19.35
C ASN A 88 -0.34 -1.92 18.51
N TYR A 89 0.59 -1.37 17.71
CA TYR A 89 1.62 -2.19 17.08
C TYR A 89 2.49 -2.85 18.16
N ASP A 90 2.84 -4.12 17.97
CA ASP A 90 3.50 -4.97 18.98
C ASP A 90 2.73 -5.18 20.29
N GLN A 91 1.51 -4.64 20.43
CA GLN A 91 0.71 -4.88 21.62
C GLN A 91 0.23 -6.34 21.65
N ILE A 92 0.32 -6.93 22.84
CA ILE A 92 -0.13 -8.29 23.10
C ILE A 92 -1.58 -8.27 23.56
N PHE A 93 -2.39 -9.19 23.03
CA PHE A 93 -3.74 -9.49 23.49
C PHE A 93 -3.93 -10.99 23.65
N SER A 94 -4.92 -11.37 24.47
CA SER A 94 -5.30 -12.76 24.67
C SER A 94 -6.55 -13.11 23.86
N ASP A 95 -6.60 -14.30 23.28
CA ASP A 95 -7.82 -14.92 22.75
C ASP A 95 -7.91 -16.35 23.30
N GLY A 96 -8.76 -16.54 24.31
CA GLY A 96 -8.74 -17.75 25.14
C GLY A 96 -7.45 -17.85 25.96
N GLU A 97 -6.80 -19.02 25.89
CA GLU A 97 -5.51 -19.31 26.56
C GLU A 97 -4.29 -18.87 25.74
N GLU A 98 -4.50 -18.40 24.51
CA GLU A 98 -3.43 -18.05 23.59
C GLU A 98 -3.15 -16.54 23.61
N HIS A 99 -1.87 -16.20 23.45
CA HIS A 99 -1.41 -14.81 23.40
C HIS A 99 -0.88 -14.47 22.00
N PHE A 100 -1.25 -13.29 21.52
CA PHE A 100 -0.91 -12.81 20.18
C PHE A 100 -0.32 -11.41 20.24
N ARG A 101 0.76 -11.17 19.48
CA ARG A 101 1.34 -9.85 19.25
C ARG A 101 0.87 -9.32 17.90
N ILE A 102 0.35 -8.11 17.84
CA ILE A 102 0.00 -7.46 16.56
C ILE A 102 1.28 -7.19 15.76
N THR A 103 1.35 -7.69 14.53
CA THR A 103 2.55 -7.56 13.67
C THR A 103 2.29 -6.85 12.35
N GLY A 104 1.05 -6.47 12.02
CA GLY A 104 0.81 -5.71 10.79
C GLY A 104 -0.64 -5.59 10.36
N LEU A 105 -0.83 -4.96 9.20
CA LEU A 105 -2.15 -4.66 8.64
C LEU A 105 -2.17 -4.81 7.11
N ASP A 106 -3.10 -5.60 6.57
CA ASP A 106 -3.23 -5.88 5.14
C ASP A 106 -4.61 -5.44 4.61
N THR A 107 -4.65 -4.32 3.88
CA THR A 107 -5.89 -3.74 3.32
C THR A 107 -6.54 -4.61 2.24
N ARG A 108 -5.79 -5.55 1.65
CA ARG A 108 -6.33 -6.50 0.65
C ARG A 108 -7.27 -7.53 1.28
N ARG A 109 -7.33 -7.59 2.62
CA ARG A 109 -8.13 -8.53 3.42
C ARG A 109 -9.24 -7.79 4.17
N PRO A 110 -10.35 -7.41 3.51
CA PRO A 110 -11.35 -6.54 4.12
C PRO A 110 -11.99 -7.11 5.40
N LYS A 111 -12.15 -8.44 5.50
CA LYS A 111 -12.76 -9.09 6.67
C LYS A 111 -11.78 -9.29 7.84
N TYR A 112 -10.51 -9.58 7.54
CA TYR A 112 -9.48 -9.91 8.53
C TYR A 112 -8.16 -9.18 8.19
N PRO A 113 -8.13 -7.84 8.32
CA PRO A 113 -7.01 -7.03 7.90
C PRO A 113 -5.85 -7.05 8.90
N ILE A 114 -6.08 -7.39 10.18
CA ILE A 114 -5.02 -7.35 11.20
C ILE A 114 -4.28 -8.67 11.22
N THR A 115 -2.96 -8.61 11.20
CA THR A 115 -2.07 -9.77 11.40
C THR A 115 -1.52 -9.75 12.81
N ALA A 116 -1.52 -10.91 13.46
CA ALA A 116 -0.86 -11.08 14.75
C ALA A 116 -0.10 -12.41 14.79
N ALA A 117 1.08 -12.41 15.40
CA ALA A 117 1.88 -13.61 15.63
C ALA A 117 1.56 -14.17 17.02
N ARG A 118 1.25 -15.47 17.07
CA ARG A 118 1.06 -16.17 18.33
C ARG A 118 2.39 -16.30 19.06
N ILE A 119 2.42 -15.98 20.35
CA ILE A 119 3.67 -15.92 21.14
C ILE A 119 4.31 -17.31 21.31
N SER A 120 3.49 -18.37 21.41
CA SER A 120 3.98 -19.72 21.72
C SER A 120 4.81 -20.36 20.60
N ASP A 121 4.49 -20.07 19.34
CA ASP A 121 5.13 -20.72 18.18
C ASP A 121 5.42 -19.78 17.00
N GLY A 122 5.15 -18.48 17.14
CA GLY A 122 5.37 -17.48 16.09
C GLY A 122 4.42 -17.58 14.90
N ARG A 123 3.44 -18.50 14.92
CA ARG A 123 2.51 -18.65 13.79
C ARG A 123 1.68 -17.39 13.60
N SER A 124 1.51 -16.97 12.35
CA SER A 124 0.72 -15.81 11.98
C SER A 124 -0.77 -16.14 11.86
N PHE A 125 -1.61 -15.35 12.53
CA PHE A 125 -3.06 -15.42 12.51
C PHE A 125 -3.65 -14.10 12.03
N LYS A 126 -4.90 -14.13 11.54
CA LYS A 126 -5.61 -12.97 11.01
C LYS A 126 -6.87 -12.71 11.82
N PHE A 127 -7.09 -11.45 12.17
CA PHE A 127 -8.19 -11.04 13.05
C PHE A 127 -9.01 -9.92 12.42
N SER A 128 -10.29 -9.85 12.81
CA SER A 128 -11.13 -8.71 12.46
C SER A 128 -10.78 -7.50 13.36
N PRO A 129 -11.02 -6.27 12.89
CA PRO A 129 -10.78 -5.07 13.70
C PRO A 129 -11.60 -5.06 14.99
N GLU A 130 -12.86 -5.51 14.90
CA GLU A 130 -13.76 -5.58 16.04
C GLU A 130 -13.26 -6.56 17.10
N GLN A 131 -12.83 -7.77 16.69
CA GLN A 131 -12.26 -8.76 17.60
C GLN A 131 -11.07 -8.18 18.35
N VAL A 132 -10.08 -7.63 17.64
CA VAL A 132 -8.86 -7.10 18.26
C VAL A 132 -9.18 -5.96 19.22
N ARG A 133 -10.08 -5.03 18.87
CA ARG A 133 -10.45 -3.94 19.78
C ARG A 133 -11.07 -4.45 21.09
N VAL A 134 -11.94 -5.46 21.01
CA VAL A 134 -12.55 -6.07 22.20
C VAL A 134 -11.48 -6.77 23.07
N LEU A 135 -10.59 -7.55 22.45
CA LEU A 135 -9.54 -8.30 23.15
C LEU A 135 -8.46 -7.40 23.75
N LEU A 136 -8.14 -6.26 23.12
CA LEU A 136 -7.22 -5.27 23.70
C LEU A 136 -7.80 -4.61 24.96
N GLN A 137 -9.12 -4.37 24.99
CA GLN A 137 -9.81 -3.79 26.14
C GLN A 137 -9.92 -4.77 27.32
N SER A 138 -10.07 -6.07 27.07
CA SER A 138 -10.08 -7.08 28.13
C SER A 138 -8.71 -7.27 28.76
N THR A 139 -7.64 -7.10 27.98
CA THR A 139 -6.25 -7.25 28.42
C THR A 139 -5.79 -6.07 29.30
N THR A 140 -6.43 -4.89 29.21
CA THR A 140 -6.07 -3.70 30.03
C THR A 140 -6.65 -3.72 31.44
N LYS A 141 -7.51 -4.70 31.78
CA LYS A 141 -8.01 -4.90 33.15
C LYS A 141 -7.16 -5.95 33.87
N VAL A 142 -5.99 -5.54 34.34
CA VAL A 142 -5.28 -6.26 35.41
C VAL A 142 -5.60 -5.52 36.71
N PRO A 143 -6.25 -6.15 37.72
CA PRO A 143 -6.36 -5.58 39.06
C PRO A 143 -5.01 -5.52 39.79
#